data_AF-A0A838JCZ4-F1
#
_entry.id   AF-A0A838JCZ4-F1
#
_cell.length_a   1.000
_cell.length_b   1.000
_cell.length_c   1.000
_cell.angle_alpha   90.00
_cell.angle_beta   90.00
_cell.angle_gamma   90.00
#
_symmetry.space_group_name_H-M   'P 1'
#
loop_
_entity.id
_entity.type
_entity.pdbx_description
1 polymer ?
#
loop_
_entity_poly.entity_id
_entity_poly.type
_entity_poly.pdbx_seq_one_letter_code
_entity_poly.pdbx_strand_id
1 'polypeptide(L)'
;ARLVNCPALLEAILPELRIRWQRSLARWSGDIILNIDGVSCMLRLDGSAVQLAEATNGATYRVDLTAQAFVQLIFGYRPLMRLANVAHLPAGARSALSILFPAGHTWIPATDWF
;
A
#
# COMPACT_ATOMS: atom_id res chain seq x y z
N ALA A 1 -16.25 10.84 -0.20
CA ALA A 1 -15.85 10.23 -1.49
C ALA A 1 -16.07 8.73 -1.42
N ARG A 2 -16.85 8.15 -2.34
CA ARG A 2 -16.99 6.69 -2.47
C ARG A 2 -15.96 6.25 -3.51
N LEU A 3 -15.02 5.41 -3.11
CA LEU A 3 -14.06 4.80 -4.04
C LEU A 3 -14.84 3.90 -4.99
N VAL A 4 -14.86 4.25 -6.27
CA VAL A 4 -15.58 3.48 -7.30
C VAL A 4 -14.70 2.35 -7.85
N ASN A 5 -13.37 2.53 -7.83
CA ASN A 5 -12.42 1.53 -8.32
C ASN A 5 -11.10 1.58 -7.51
N CYS A 6 -10.97 0.68 -6.52
CA CYS A 6 -9.78 0.58 -5.68
C CYS A 6 -8.51 0.19 -6.47
N PRO A 7 -8.55 -0.80 -7.40
CA PRO A 7 -7.44 -1.09 -8.29
C PRO A 7 -6.93 0.13 -9.07
N ALA A 8 -7.84 0.88 -9.69
CA ALA A 8 -7.46 2.07 -10.46
C ALA A 8 -6.82 3.16 -9.58
N LEU A 9 -7.28 3.34 -8.34
CA LEU A 9 -6.62 4.26 -7.41
C LEU A 9 -5.22 3.77 -7.05
N LEU A 10 -5.05 2.46 -6.80
CA LEU A 10 -3.75 1.87 -6.47
C LEU A 10 -2.76 1.98 -7.63
N GLU A 11 -3.22 1.78 -8.87
CA GLU A 11 -2.45 2.04 -10.09
C GLU A 11 -2.05 3.51 -10.22
N ALA A 12 -2.98 4.43 -9.96
CA ALA A 12 -2.72 5.87 -10.05
C ALA A 12 -1.66 6.35 -9.05
N ILE A 13 -1.62 5.77 -7.84
CA ILE A 13 -0.61 6.11 -6.83
C ILE A 13 0.67 5.27 -6.93
N LEU A 14 0.72 4.23 -7.76
CA LEU A 14 1.87 3.34 -7.89
C LEU A 14 3.19 4.08 -8.21
N PRO A 15 3.22 5.10 -9.09
CA PRO A 15 4.44 5.88 -9.33
C PRO A 15 4.98 6.55 -8.06
N GLU A 16 4.11 7.12 -7.23
CA GLU A 16 4.48 7.72 -5.94
C GLU A 16 5.01 6.69 -4.95
N LEU A 17 4.37 5.52 -4.88
CA LEU A 17 4.84 4.41 -4.04
C LEU A 17 6.25 3.95 -4.46
N ARG A 18 6.52 3.87 -5.76
CA ARG A 18 7.84 3.53 -6.31
C ARG A 18 8.89 4.57 -5.93
N ILE A 19 8.58 5.86 -6.09
CA ILE A 19 9.49 6.96 -5.73
C ILE A 19 9.81 6.92 -4.24
N ARG A 20 8.79 6.73 -3.39
CA ARG A 20 8.99 6.61 -1.93
C ARG A 20 9.87 5.43 -1.56
N TRP A 21 9.61 4.27 -2.15
CA TRP A 21 10.40 3.08 -1.91
C TRP A 21 11.86 3.26 -2.31
N GLN A 22 12.10 3.81 -3.50
CA GLN A 22 13.46 4.11 -3.98
C GLN A 22 14.19 5.11 -3.07
N ARG A 23 13.51 6.14 -2.57
CA ARG A 23 14.07 7.13 -1.64
C ARG A 23 14.41 6.55 -0.28
N SER A 24 13.69 5.52 0.17
CA SER A 24 13.92 4.91 1.48
C SER A 24 15.21 4.10 1.57
N LEU A 25 15.82 3.74 0.43
CA LEU A 25 16.97 2.83 0.32
C LEU A 25 16.74 1.46 0.99
N ALA A 26 15.50 1.14 1.37
CA ALA A 26 15.15 -0.14 1.94
C ALA A 26 15.35 -1.26 0.91
N ARG A 27 15.74 -2.44 1.40
CA ARG A 27 15.92 -3.65 0.59
C ARG A 27 15.09 -4.75 1.22
N TRP A 28 13.87 -4.88 0.74
CA TRP A 28 12.96 -5.94 1.13
C TRP A 28 12.31 -6.50 -0.12
N SER A 29 12.22 -7.83 -0.19
CA SER A 29 11.54 -8.52 -1.26
C SER A 29 10.43 -9.38 -0.68
N GLY A 30 9.26 -9.32 -1.31
CA GLY A 30 8.10 -10.09 -0.92
C GLY A 30 6.82 -9.59 -1.57
N ASP A 31 5.83 -10.47 -1.58
CA ASP A 31 4.51 -10.21 -2.15
C ASP A 31 3.52 -9.94 -1.01
N ILE A 32 2.81 -8.82 -1.08
CA ILE A 32 1.79 -8.41 -0.11
C ILE A 32 0.46 -8.23 -0.83
N ILE A 33 -0.55 -9.02 -0.45
CA ILE A 33 -1.92 -8.85 -0.92
C ILE A 33 -2.60 -7.77 -0.08
N LEU A 34 -3.08 -6.72 -0.73
CA LEU A 34 -4.04 -5.78 -0.19
C LEU A 34 -5.43 -6.22 -0.64
N ASN A 35 -6.26 -6.66 0.29
CA ASN A 35 -7.65 -6.98 0.03
C ASN A 35 -8.53 -5.82 0.49
N ILE A 36 -9.19 -5.13 -0.43
CA ILE A 36 -9.98 -3.92 -0.18
C ILE A 36 -11.43 -4.23 -0.53
N ASP A 37 -12.28 -4.41 0.48
CA ASP A 37 -13.71 -4.77 0.32
C ASP A 37 -13.94 -5.97 -0.64
N GLY A 38 -13.06 -6.98 -0.57
CA GLY A 38 -13.16 -8.19 -1.40
C GLY A 38 -12.41 -8.10 -2.74
N VAL A 39 -11.88 -6.94 -3.09
CA VAL A 39 -11.00 -6.77 -4.26
C VAL A 39 -9.55 -6.95 -3.82
N SER A 40 -8.88 -7.97 -4.35
CA SER A 40 -7.49 -8.29 -3.99
C SER A 40 -6.51 -7.76 -5.03
N CYS A 41 -5.54 -6.99 -4.58
CA CYS A 41 -4.42 -6.48 -5.38
C CYS A 41 -3.10 -6.90 -4.74
N MET A 42 -2.11 -7.32 -5.52
CA MET A 42 -0.81 -7.74 -4.99
C MET A 42 0.25 -6.68 -5.23
N LEU A 43 0.87 -6.21 -4.16
CA LEU A 43 2.08 -5.40 -4.20
C LEU A 43 3.29 -6.34 -4.13
N ARG A 44 4.04 -6.39 -5.23
CA ARG A 44 5.33 -7.07 -5.28
C ARG A 44 6.43 -6.06 -5.01
N LEU A 45 7.18 -6.28 -3.93
CA LEU A 45 8.42 -5.59 -3.67
C LEU A 45 9.56 -6.52 -4.06
N ASP A 46 10.49 -6.04 -4.87
CA ASP A 46 11.71 -6.76 -5.22
C ASP A 46 12.92 -5.85 -5.08
N GLY A 47 13.57 -5.91 -3.91
CA GLY A 47 14.69 -5.06 -3.55
C GLY A 47 14.29 -3.60 -3.52
N SER A 48 14.52 -2.88 -4.63
CA SER A 48 14.23 -1.45 -4.81
C SER A 48 13.06 -1.18 -5.76
N ALA A 49 12.42 -2.22 -6.31
CA ALA A 49 11.28 -2.10 -7.18
C ALA A 49 9.97 -2.37 -6.43
N VAL A 50 8.92 -1.62 -6.77
CA VAL A 50 7.54 -1.87 -6.34
C VAL A 50 6.69 -2.00 -7.59
N GLN A 51 5.91 -3.08 -7.67
CA GLN A 51 5.04 -3.37 -8.80
C GLN A 51 3.67 -3.81 -8.30
N LEU A 52 2.63 -3.47 -9.07
CA LEU A 52 1.31 -4.03 -8.88
C LEU A 52 1.19 -5.27 -9.76
N ALA A 53 0.73 -6.36 -9.19
CA ALA A 53 0.44 -7.60 -9.87
C ALA A 53 -0.96 -8.09 -9.50
N GLU A 54 -1.52 -8.96 -10.34
CA GLU A 54 -2.75 -9.65 -9.99
C GLU A 54 -2.51 -10.57 -8.79
N ALA A 55 -3.47 -10.57 -7.85
CA ALA A 55 -3.38 -11.39 -6.67
C ALA A 55 -3.47 -12.87 -7.05
N THR A 56 -2.35 -13.59 -6.89
CA THR A 56 -2.34 -15.05 -6.97
C THR A 56 -2.40 -15.61 -5.54
N ASN A 57 -3.07 -16.74 -5.37
CA ASN A 57 -3.27 -17.40 -4.07
C ASN A 57 -1.97 -17.84 -3.35
N GLY A 58 -0.78 -17.56 -3.92
CA GLY A 58 0.51 -17.94 -3.38
C GLY A 58 1.18 -16.89 -2.48
N ALA A 59 0.65 -15.67 -2.36
CA ALA A 59 1.30 -14.65 -1.53
C ALA A 59 1.15 -14.96 -0.04
N THR A 60 2.25 -14.86 0.70
CA THR A 60 2.34 -15.22 2.13
C THR A 60 1.71 -14.16 3.05
N TYR A 61 1.58 -12.91 2.58
CA TYR A 61 1.18 -11.78 3.40
C TYR A 61 -0.10 -11.14 2.87
N ARG A 62 -1.12 -11.02 3.73
CA ARG A 62 -2.43 -10.43 3.38
C ARG A 62 -2.81 -9.35 4.38
N VAL A 63 -3.33 -8.24 3.86
CA VAL A 63 -3.89 -7.14 4.65
C VAL A 63 -5.29 -6.85 4.15
N ASP A 64 -6.29 -7.11 5.00
CA ASP A 64 -7.68 -6.77 4.71
C ASP A 64 -8.00 -5.34 5.18
N LEU A 65 -8.62 -4.58 4.29
CA LEU A 65 -8.95 -3.16 4.41
C LEU A 65 -10.36 -2.93 3.90
N THR A 66 -11.04 -1.91 4.44
CA THR A 66 -12.19 -1.32 3.76
C THR A 66 -11.72 -0.23 2.80
N ALA A 67 -12.51 0.10 1.78
CA ALA A 67 -12.19 1.18 0.85
C ALA A 67 -11.96 2.51 1.61
N GLN A 68 -12.75 2.78 2.65
CA GLN A 68 -12.54 3.95 3.50
C GLN A 68 -11.20 3.91 4.24
N ALA A 69 -10.83 2.77 4.83
CA ALA A 69 -9.55 2.62 5.50
C ALA A 69 -8.39 2.78 4.52
N PHE A 70 -8.53 2.28 3.30
CA PHE A 70 -7.55 2.42 2.23
C PHE A 70 -7.34 3.88 1.82
N VAL A 71 -8.42 4.66 1.62
CA VAL A 71 -8.32 6.11 1.37
C VAL A 71 -7.58 6.80 2.52
N GLN A 72 -8.01 6.58 3.76
CA GLN A 72 -7.38 7.20 4.93
C GLN A 72 -5.88 6.86 5.04
N LEU A 73 -5.49 5.67 4.59
CA LEU A 73 -4.13 5.19 4.61
C LEU A 73 -3.27 5.82 3.50
N ILE A 74 -3.80 5.96 2.29
CA ILE A 74 -3.13 6.67 1.18
C ILE A 74 -2.87 8.13 1.54
N PHE A 75 -3.87 8.79 2.11
CA PHE A 75 -3.78 10.19 2.51
C PHE A 75 -3.06 10.40 3.85
N GLY A 76 -2.54 9.34 4.49
CA GLY A 76 -1.75 9.45 5.73
C GLY A 76 -2.57 9.81 6.99
N TYR A 77 -3.91 9.84 6.91
CA TYR A 77 -4.81 10.10 8.04
C TYR A 77 -4.83 8.97 9.07
N ARG A 78 -4.52 7.74 8.66
CA ARG A 78 -4.47 6.58 9.57
C ARG A 78 -3.20 5.77 9.34
N PRO A 79 -2.38 5.53 10.39
CA PRO A 79 -1.23 4.64 10.30
C PRO A 79 -1.66 3.19 10.03
N LEU A 80 -0.96 2.51 9.13
CA LEU A 80 -1.16 1.11 8.80
C LEU A 80 -1.00 0.19 10.04
N MET A 81 -0.19 0.58 11.02
CA MET A 81 0.00 -0.15 12.28
C MET A 81 -1.23 -0.21 13.20
N ARG A 82 -2.27 0.62 12.96
CA ARG A 82 -3.54 0.53 13.72
C ARG A 82 -4.47 -0.57 13.20
N LEU A 83 -4.12 -1.24 12.10
CA LEU A 83 -4.93 -2.32 11.56
C LEU A 83 -4.55 -3.61 12.26
N ALA A 84 -5.53 -4.25 12.92
CA ALA A 84 -5.31 -5.49 13.67
C ALA A 84 -4.68 -6.60 12.81
N ASN A 85 -5.00 -6.64 11.51
CA ASN A 85 -4.51 -7.65 10.57
C ASN A 85 -3.04 -7.47 10.17
N VAL A 86 -2.46 -6.30 10.43
CA VAL A 86 -1.04 -6.01 10.17
C VAL A 86 -0.15 -6.55 11.29
N ALA A 87 -0.67 -6.74 12.50
CA ALA A 87 0.12 -7.20 13.64
C ALA A 87 0.76 -8.58 13.41
N HIS A 88 0.12 -9.44 12.61
CA HIS A 88 0.60 -10.78 12.27
C HIS A 88 1.70 -10.79 11.18
N LEU A 89 1.95 -9.66 10.52
CA LEU A 89 2.98 -9.57 9.50
C LEU A 89 4.39 -9.58 10.12
N PRO A 90 5.37 -10.22 9.45
CA PRO A 90 6.75 -10.17 9.88
C PRO A 90 7.25 -8.72 9.91
N ALA A 91 8.22 -8.43 10.77
CA ALA A 91 8.74 -7.09 10.96
C ALA A 91 9.18 -6.42 9.65
N GLY A 92 9.79 -7.18 8.73
CA GLY A 92 10.19 -6.69 7.40
C GLY A 92 9.01 -6.19 6.56
N ALA A 93 7.92 -6.96 6.49
CA ALA A 93 6.71 -6.56 5.74
C ALA A 93 6.02 -5.35 6.39
N ARG A 94 6.00 -5.28 7.72
CA ARG A 94 5.45 -4.11 8.44
C ARG A 94 6.25 -2.84 8.15
N SER A 95 7.58 -2.93 8.17
CA SER A 95 8.46 -1.82 7.81
C SER A 95 8.33 -1.43 6.34
N ALA A 96 8.19 -2.41 5.44
CA ALA A 96 7.96 -2.12 4.02
C ALA A 96 6.66 -1.33 3.81
N LEU A 97 5.58 -1.78 4.45
CA LEU A 97 4.29 -1.11 4.37
C LEU A 97 4.27 0.28 5.03
N SER A 98 4.98 0.50 6.13
CA SER A 98 5.08 1.83 6.75
C SER A 98 5.88 2.83 5.91
N ILE A 99 6.84 2.36 5.11
CA ILE A 99 7.57 3.18 4.14
C ILE A 99 6.68 3.56 2.96
N LEU A 100 5.91 2.61 2.42
CA LEU A 100 4.98 2.87 1.31
C LEU A 100 3.84 3.81 1.73
N PHE A 101 3.31 3.61 2.93
CA PHE A 101 2.17 4.32 3.49
C PHE A 101 2.53 4.99 4.82
N PRO A 102 3.32 6.08 4.79
CA PRO A 102 3.71 6.80 5.99
C PRO A 102 2.51 7.49 6.64
N ALA A 103 2.47 7.50 7.97
CA ALA A 103 1.46 8.22 8.73
C ALA A 103 1.84 9.69 8.88
N GLY A 104 0.87 10.60 8.82
CA GLY A 104 1.10 12.04 9.06
C GLY A 104 1.70 12.81 7.88
N HIS A 105 2.05 12.14 6.78
CA HIS A 105 2.27 12.80 5.50
C HIS A 105 0.96 12.81 4.72
N THR A 106 0.19 13.89 4.88
CA THR A 106 -0.92 14.22 3.99
C THR A 106 -0.39 14.16 2.57
N TRP A 107 -0.85 13.18 1.79
CA TRP A 107 -0.54 13.15 0.37
C TRP A 107 -1.12 14.43 -0.25
N ILE A 108 -0.25 15.38 -0.56
CA ILE A 108 -0.57 16.54 -1.37
C ILE A 108 -0.27 16.09 -2.81
N PRO A 109 -1.28 15.91 -3.68
CA PRO A 109 -1.00 15.68 -5.09
C PRO A 109 -0.10 16.81 -5.57
N ALA A 110 1.04 16.47 -6.18
CA ALA A 110 1.97 17.47 -6.73
C ALA A 110 1.39 18.21 -7.96
N THR A 111 0.16 17.91 -8.34
CA THR A 111 -0.57 18.56 -9.42
C THR A 111 -1.97 18.88 -8.94
N ASP A 112 -2.19 20.16 -8.68
CA ASP A 112 -3.48 20.83 -8.66
C ASP A 112 -4.17 20.54 -10.00
N TRP A 113 -5.10 19.60 -10.01
CA TRP A 113 -6.04 19.40 -11.12
C TRP A 113 -7.43 19.51 -10.48
N PHE A 114 -8.03 20.69 -10.70
CA PHE A 114 -9.46 20.94 -10.57
C PHE A 114 -10.10 20.84 -11.95
#